data_AF-A0A661IXG6-F1
#
_entry.id   AF-A0A661IXG6-F1
#
_cell.length_a   1.000
_cell.length_b   1.000
_cell.length_c   1.000
_cell.angle_alpha   90.00
_cell.angle_beta   90.00
_cell.angle_gamma   90.00
#
_symmetry.space_group_name_H-M   'P 1'
#
loop_
_entity.id
_entity.type
_entity.pdbx_description
1 polymer ?
#
loop_
_entity_poly.entity_id
_entity_poly.type
_entity_poly.pdbx_seq_one_letter_code
_entity_poly.pdbx_strand_id
1 'polypeptide(L)'
;HLSNIDLRDDALSLLLSFPRILIHEAKLSYRDDSLVPRLLRAMAEKRGISVDSMIKEITAEVERGISEEGEQIAAEALEAFRKFLEDPEEISLIISPKNPLPLARIKRARDPAQLLRILNFRIET
;
A
#
# COMPACT_ATOMS: atom_id res chain seq x y z
N HIS A 1 -18.55 11.32 -18.77
CA HIS A 1 -17.73 10.86 -19.92
C HIS A 1 -16.65 11.91 -20.17
N LEU A 2 -15.43 11.68 -19.72
CA LEU A 2 -14.27 12.54 -20.00
C LEU A 2 -13.42 11.82 -21.06
N SER A 3 -13.82 11.96 -22.32
CA SER A 3 -13.28 11.21 -23.46
C SER A 3 -12.26 12.01 -24.28
N ASN A 4 -11.83 13.18 -23.78
CA ASN A 4 -11.09 14.18 -24.54
C ASN A 4 -9.85 14.73 -23.82
N ILE A 5 -9.44 14.14 -22.69
CA ILE A 5 -8.17 14.51 -22.05
C ILE A 5 -7.14 13.46 -22.44
N ASP A 6 -6.26 13.85 -23.35
CA ASP A 6 -5.07 13.09 -23.70
C ASP A 6 -4.07 13.20 -22.54
N LEU A 7 -3.93 12.13 -21.75
CA LEU A 7 -3.11 12.07 -20.53
C LEU A 7 -1.61 11.96 -20.83
N ARG A 8 -1.10 12.73 -21.80
CA ARG A 8 0.33 13.01 -21.94
C ARG A 8 0.82 13.81 -20.72
N ASP A 9 2.11 13.75 -20.39
CA ASP A 9 2.72 14.34 -19.18
C ASP A 9 2.32 15.81 -18.92
N ASP A 10 2.07 16.57 -19.99
CA ASP A 10 1.67 17.98 -19.94
C ASP A 10 0.24 18.17 -19.40
N ALA A 11 -0.69 17.28 -19.75
CA ALA A 11 -2.08 17.34 -19.30
C ALA A 11 -2.20 16.95 -17.83
N LEU A 12 -1.44 15.93 -17.39
CA LEU A 12 -1.31 15.58 -15.98
C LEU A 12 -0.69 16.74 -15.19
N SER A 13 0.35 17.37 -15.71
CA SER A 13 1.00 18.52 -15.06
C SER A 13 0.04 19.71 -14.91
N LEU A 14 -0.79 19.98 -15.92
CA LEU A 14 -1.86 20.99 -15.85
C LEU A 14 -2.91 20.64 -14.80
N LEU A 15 -3.44 19.42 -14.80
CA LEU A 15 -4.38 18.94 -13.78
C LEU A 15 -3.81 19.12 -12.36
N LEU A 16 -2.55 18.76 -12.18
CA LEU A 16 -1.82 18.87 -10.91
C LEU A 16 -1.53 20.32 -10.50
N SER A 17 -1.58 21.28 -11.43
CA SER A 17 -1.38 22.71 -11.14
C SER A 17 -2.63 23.39 -10.57
N PHE A 18 -3.81 22.79 -10.72
CA PHE A 18 -5.05 23.36 -10.19
C PHE A 18 -5.14 23.14 -8.67
N PRO A 19 -5.13 24.22 -7.86
CA PRO A 19 -5.14 24.12 -6.39
C PRO A 19 -6.46 23.56 -5.83
N ARG A 20 -7.46 23.32 -6.69
CA ARG A 20 -8.80 22.86 -6.33
C ARG A 20 -8.99 21.36 -6.46
N ILE A 21 -8.02 20.61 -6.98
CA ILE A 21 -8.06 19.14 -6.94
C ILE A 21 -7.54 18.68 -5.58
N LEU A 22 -8.49 18.30 -4.73
CA LEU A 22 -8.23 17.88 -3.36
C LEU A 22 -8.43 16.37 -3.25
N ILE A 23 -7.55 15.70 -2.51
CA ILE A 23 -7.77 14.32 -2.08
C ILE A 23 -8.46 14.36 -0.74
N HIS A 24 -9.67 13.80 -0.71
CA HIS A 24 -10.40 13.52 0.52
C HIS A 24 -10.12 12.10 1.01
N GLU A 25 -10.20 11.13 0.09
CA GLU A 25 -9.94 9.72 0.34
C GLU A 25 -9.41 9.04 -0.94
N ALA A 26 -8.58 8.03 -0.79
CA ALA A 26 -8.34 7.02 -1.82
C ALA A 26 -8.13 5.66 -1.18
N LYS A 27 -8.65 4.61 -1.82
CA LYS A 27 -8.52 3.21 -1.42
C LYS A 27 -7.99 2.40 -2.59
N LEU A 28 -6.93 1.63 -2.37
CA LEU A 28 -6.41 0.63 -3.29
C LEU A 28 -6.53 -0.73 -2.62
N SER A 29 -7.26 -1.65 -3.26
CA SER A 29 -7.51 -2.99 -2.71
C SER A 29 -7.00 -4.07 -3.65
N TYR A 30 -6.39 -5.10 -3.06
CA TYR A 30 -6.12 -6.37 -3.71
C TYR A 30 -6.98 -7.44 -3.05
N ARG A 31 -7.80 -8.11 -3.85
CA ARG A 31 -8.61 -9.26 -3.42
C ARG A 31 -8.02 -10.53 -4.01
N ASP A 32 -7.77 -11.50 -3.16
CA ASP A 32 -7.29 -12.81 -3.60
C ASP A 32 -8.42 -13.83 -3.54
N ASP A 33 -8.64 -14.55 -4.63
CA ASP A 33 -9.56 -15.69 -4.61
C ASP A 33 -8.84 -17.00 -4.27
N SER A 34 -7.59 -17.17 -4.76
CA SER A 34 -6.82 -18.40 -4.52
C SER A 34 -5.35 -18.36 -4.93
N LEU A 35 -4.84 -17.24 -5.49
CA LEU A 35 -3.49 -17.20 -6.02
C LEU A 35 -2.46 -17.28 -4.88
N VAL A 36 -2.63 -16.49 -3.83
CA VAL A 36 -1.70 -16.42 -2.69
C VAL A 36 -1.59 -17.79 -1.99
N PRO A 37 -2.69 -18.48 -1.60
CA PRO A 37 -2.61 -19.80 -1.01
C PRO A 37 -1.94 -20.85 -1.89
N ARG A 38 -2.11 -20.76 -3.21
CA ARG A 38 -1.49 -21.70 -4.17
C ARG A 38 0.00 -21.46 -4.28
N LEU A 39 0.43 -20.20 -4.35
CA LEU A 39 1.84 -19.84 -4.37
C LEU A 39 2.55 -20.24 -3.07
N LEU A 40 1.95 -19.92 -1.92
CA LEU A 40 2.50 -20.30 -0.61
C LEU A 40 2.67 -21.82 -0.48
N ARG A 41 1.66 -22.60 -0.87
CA ARG A 41 1.75 -24.07 -0.92
C ARG A 41 2.86 -24.56 -1.83
N ALA A 42 2.90 -24.09 -3.08
CA ALA A 42 3.92 -24.51 -4.04
C ALA A 42 5.35 -24.18 -3.57
N MET A 43 5.55 -23.02 -2.94
CA MET A 43 6.85 -22.62 -2.38
C MET A 43 7.23 -23.47 -1.16
N ALA A 44 6.27 -23.75 -0.27
CA ALA A 44 6.48 -24.55 0.93
C ALA A 44 6.83 -26.01 0.56
N GLU A 45 6.09 -26.61 -0.39
CA GLU A 45 6.34 -27.94 -0.93
C GLU A 45 7.73 -28.04 -1.57
N LYS A 46 8.11 -27.07 -2.41
CA LYS A 46 9.44 -27.02 -3.04
C LYS A 46 10.58 -27.03 -2.03
N ARG A 47 10.35 -26.50 -0.82
CA ARG A 47 11.36 -26.38 0.24
C ARG A 47 11.21 -27.43 1.34
N GLY A 48 10.19 -28.27 1.29
CA GLY A 48 9.92 -29.29 2.31
C GLY A 48 9.56 -28.71 3.69
N ILE A 49 8.93 -27.53 3.73
CA ILE A 49 8.49 -26.88 4.97
C ILE A 49 6.96 -26.69 4.98
N SER A 50 6.37 -26.35 6.13
CA SER A 50 4.94 -26.00 6.20
C SER A 50 4.67 -24.60 5.62
N VAL A 51 3.41 -24.35 5.24
CA VAL A 51 2.95 -23.03 4.81
C VAL A 51 3.17 -21.99 5.91
N ASP A 52 2.87 -22.31 7.18
CA ASP A 52 3.10 -21.41 8.31
C ASP A 52 4.58 -21.01 8.44
N SER A 53 5.50 -21.96 8.25
CA SER A 53 6.93 -21.67 8.27
C SER A 53 7.33 -20.79 7.09
N MET A 54 6.75 -21.01 5.91
CA MET A 54 6.95 -20.14 4.74
C MET A 54 6.47 -18.71 5.02
N ILE A 55 5.27 -18.54 5.59
CA ILE A 55 4.74 -17.22 5.95
C ILE A 55 5.70 -16.51 6.92
N LYS A 56 6.15 -17.19 7.98
CA LYS A 56 7.09 -16.65 8.97
C LYS A 56 8.41 -16.20 8.34
N GLU A 57 8.96 -16.99 7.42
CA GLU A 57 10.20 -16.62 6.73
C GLU A 57 10.02 -15.39 5.83
N ILE A 58 8.90 -15.33 5.09
CA ILE A 58 8.56 -14.16 4.25
C ILE A 58 8.41 -12.91 5.12
N THR A 59 7.67 -13.01 6.22
CA THR A 59 7.47 -11.85 7.12
C THR A 59 8.77 -11.41 7.77
N ALA A 60 9.61 -12.35 8.21
CA ALA A 60 10.91 -12.03 8.80
C ALA A 60 11.89 -11.39 7.79
N GLU A 61 11.78 -11.72 6.50
CA GLU A 61 12.54 -11.03 5.44
C GLU A 61 12.08 -9.59 5.27
N VAL A 62 10.76 -9.35 5.24
CA VAL A 62 10.20 -8.00 5.14
C VAL A 62 10.57 -7.17 6.38
N GLU A 63 10.46 -7.74 7.57
CA GLU A 63 10.82 -7.08 8.84
C GLU A 63 12.26 -6.60 8.85
N ARG A 64 13.21 -7.41 8.37
CA ARG A 64 14.63 -7.03 8.24
C ARG A 64 14.87 -5.87 7.28
N GLY A 65 13.97 -5.63 6.33
CA GLY A 65 14.05 -4.52 5.38
C GLY A 65 13.45 -3.21 5.91
N ILE A 66 12.73 -3.24 7.03
CA ILE A 66 12.12 -2.04 7.63
C ILE A 66 13.21 -1.23 8.35
N SER A 67 13.47 0.00 7.89
CA SER A 67 14.33 0.97 8.57
C SER A 67 13.64 1.57 9.80
N GLU A 68 14.42 1.98 10.81
CA GLU A 68 13.92 2.64 12.03
C GLU A 68 13.11 3.93 11.74
N GLU A 69 13.37 4.60 10.61
CA GLU A 69 12.60 5.78 10.18
C GLU A 69 11.17 5.39 9.72
N GLY A 70 10.17 5.61 10.57
CA GLY A 70 8.75 5.34 10.26
C GLY A 70 8.16 4.10 10.94
N GLU A 71 8.85 3.57 11.95
CA GLU A 71 8.62 2.31 12.67
C GLU A 71 7.14 1.95 12.91
N GLN A 72 6.30 2.88 13.36
CA GLN A 72 4.90 2.55 13.67
C GLN A 72 4.07 2.18 12.43
N ILE A 73 4.14 2.97 11.36
CA ILE A 73 3.35 2.68 10.14
C ILE A 73 3.88 1.43 9.46
N ALA A 74 5.20 1.24 9.48
CA ALA A 74 5.83 0.04 8.94
C ALA A 74 5.45 -1.23 9.72
N ALA A 75 5.38 -1.15 11.06
CA ALA A 75 4.92 -2.26 11.90
C ALA A 75 3.44 -2.60 11.65
N GLU A 76 2.56 -1.58 11.55
CA GLU A 76 1.16 -1.78 11.20
C GLU A 76 1.02 -2.42 9.80
N ALA A 77 1.85 -2.02 8.85
CA ALA A 77 1.90 -2.61 7.51
C ALA A 77 2.36 -4.05 7.51
N LEU A 78 3.41 -4.37 8.27
CA LEU A 78 3.92 -5.73 8.40
C LEU A 78 2.89 -6.65 9.05
N GLU A 79 2.19 -6.17 10.08
CA GLU A 79 1.12 -6.90 10.76
C GLU A 79 -0.04 -7.21 9.81
N ALA A 80 -0.51 -6.21 9.07
CA ALA A 80 -1.57 -6.40 8.08
C ALA A 80 -1.11 -7.36 6.96
N PHE A 81 0.11 -7.21 6.46
CA PHE A 81 0.67 -8.12 5.46
C PHE A 81 0.75 -9.56 5.98
N ARG A 82 1.14 -9.77 7.24
CA ARG A 82 1.16 -11.10 7.87
C ARG A 82 -0.24 -11.72 7.91
N LYS A 83 -1.23 -10.98 8.41
CA LYS A 83 -2.63 -11.44 8.48
C LYS A 83 -3.17 -11.80 7.10
N PHE A 84 -2.87 -10.98 6.10
CA PHE A 84 -3.26 -11.27 4.72
C PHE A 84 -2.62 -12.56 4.19
N LEU A 85 -1.35 -12.86 4.52
CA LEU A 85 -0.75 -14.13 4.10
C LEU A 85 -1.34 -15.34 4.83
N GLU A 86 -1.79 -15.17 6.07
CA GLU A 86 -2.45 -16.21 6.88
C GLU A 86 -3.87 -16.51 6.40
N ASP A 87 -4.64 -15.48 6.04
CA ASP A 87 -6.01 -15.59 5.52
C ASP A 87 -6.24 -14.59 4.37
N PRO A 88 -5.84 -14.94 3.13
CA PRO A 88 -5.83 -14.01 2.00
C PRO A 88 -7.23 -13.85 1.40
N GLU A 89 -8.02 -12.94 1.95
CA GLU A 89 -9.26 -12.46 1.34
C GLU A 89 -9.04 -11.13 0.61
N GLU A 90 -8.74 -10.07 1.36
CA GLU A 90 -8.51 -8.73 0.82
C GLU A 90 -7.44 -8.02 1.66
N ILE A 91 -6.63 -7.19 1.00
CA ILE A 91 -5.77 -6.21 1.68
C ILE A 91 -5.95 -4.86 1.00
N SER A 92 -6.12 -3.83 1.81
CA SER A 92 -6.48 -2.48 1.37
C SER A 92 -5.52 -1.44 1.93
N LEU A 93 -5.00 -0.59 1.04
CA LEU A 93 -4.27 0.62 1.38
C LEU A 93 -5.23 1.80 1.31
N ILE A 94 -5.35 2.55 2.40
CA ILE A 94 -6.31 3.66 2.50
C ILE A 94 -5.55 4.91 2.89
N ILE A 95 -5.84 6.01 2.19
CA ILE A 95 -5.45 7.35 2.60
C ILE A 95 -6.71 8.18 2.81
N SER A 96 -6.79 8.86 3.94
CA SER A 96 -7.95 9.66 4.33
C SER A 96 -7.49 10.83 5.21
N PRO A 97 -6.82 11.84 4.64
CA PRO A 97 -6.29 12.97 5.40
C PRO A 97 -7.41 13.68 6.18
N LYS A 98 -7.09 14.17 7.39
CA LYS A 98 -8.08 14.85 8.26
C LYS A 98 -8.77 16.04 7.59
N ASN A 99 -8.05 16.75 6.73
CA ASN A 99 -8.58 17.80 5.89
C ASN A 99 -8.21 17.48 4.44
N PRO A 100 -9.09 17.71 3.45
CA PRO A 100 -8.76 17.47 2.05
C PRO A 100 -7.47 18.19 1.64
N LEU A 101 -6.56 17.47 0.98
CA LEU A 101 -5.23 17.98 0.65
C LEU A 101 -5.09 18.23 -0.85
N PRO A 102 -4.51 19.37 -1.27
CA PRO A 102 -4.19 19.58 -2.67
C PRO A 102 -3.22 18.51 -3.17
N LEU A 103 -3.54 17.89 -4.31
CA LEU A 103 -2.70 16.86 -4.93
C LEU A 103 -1.27 17.35 -5.19
N ALA A 104 -1.10 18.65 -5.50
CA ALA A 104 0.21 19.29 -5.63
C ALA A 104 1.08 19.28 -4.36
N ARG A 105 0.48 19.15 -3.16
CA ARG A 105 1.22 19.05 -1.89
C ARG A 105 1.83 17.66 -1.71
N ILE A 106 1.15 16.63 -2.19
CA ILE A 106 1.64 15.24 -2.19
C ILE A 106 2.87 15.13 -3.10
N LYS A 107 2.78 15.63 -4.33
CA LYS A 107 3.90 15.62 -5.30
C LYS A 107 5.16 16.32 -4.79
N ARG A 108 5.01 17.31 -3.90
CA ARG A 108 6.13 18.10 -3.37
C ARG A 108 6.70 17.57 -2.06
N ALA A 109 6.06 16.58 -1.44
CA ALA A 109 6.56 15.98 -0.21
C ALA A 109 7.89 15.26 -0.50
N ARG A 110 8.92 15.58 0.29
CA ARG A 110 10.26 15.00 0.13
C ARG A 110 10.56 13.91 1.15
N ASP A 111 9.82 13.89 2.25
CA ASP A 111 9.90 12.89 3.30
C ASP A 111 8.68 11.94 3.19
N PRO A 112 8.89 10.68 2.80
CA PRO A 112 7.84 9.67 2.73
C PRO A 112 7.13 9.45 4.07
N ALA A 113 7.85 9.45 5.20
CA ALA A 113 7.27 9.18 6.51
C ALA A 113 6.34 10.32 6.94
N GLN A 114 6.75 11.57 6.71
CA GLN A 114 5.89 12.73 6.93
C GLN A 114 4.66 12.69 5.99
N LEU A 115 4.84 12.28 4.73
CA LEU A 115 3.74 12.19 3.78
C LEU A 115 2.68 11.19 4.23
N LEU A 116 3.07 9.98 4.65
CA LEU A 116 2.15 8.95 5.12
C LEU A 116 1.33 9.43 6.33
N ARG A 117 1.95 10.17 7.27
CA ARG A 117 1.24 10.76 8.41
C ARG A 117 0.23 11.82 7.98
N ILE A 118 0.60 12.70 7.04
CA ILE A 118 -0.28 13.77 6.53
C ILE A 118 -1.47 13.18 5.77
N LEU A 119 -1.23 12.11 4.99
CA LEU A 119 -2.26 11.37 4.27
C LEU A 119 -3.15 10.52 5.18
N ASN A 120 -2.78 10.39 6.46
CA ASN A 120 -3.45 9.52 7.42
C ASN A 120 -3.59 8.10 6.82
N PHE A 121 -2.46 7.60 6.32
CA PHE A 121 -2.35 6.30 5.68
C PHE A 121 -2.65 5.18 6.68
N ARG A 122 -3.43 4.20 6.24
CA ARG A 122 -3.82 3.02 7.02
C ARG A 122 -3.89 1.80 6.11
N ILE A 123 -3.73 0.63 6.71
CA ILE A 123 -3.84 -0.66 6.03
C ILE A 123 -4.90 -1.48 6.75
N GLU A 124 -5.77 -2.08 5.97
CA GLU A 124 -6.86 -2.94 6.45
C GLU A 124 -6.78 -4.29 5.74
N THR A 125 -7.07 -5.35 6.47
CA THR A 125 -7.27 -6.73 6.01
C THR A 125 -8.59 -7.22 6.55
#